data_AF-A0A962IM47-F1
#
_entry.id   AF-A0A962IM47-F1
#
_cell.length_a   1.000
_cell.length_b   1.000
_cell.length_c   1.000
_cell.angle_alpha   90.00
_cell.angle_beta   90.00
_cell.angle_gamma   90.00
#
_symmetry.space_group_name_H-M   'P 1'
#
loop_
_entity.id
_entity.type
_entity.pdbx_description
1 polymer ?
#
loop_
_entity_poly.entity_id
_entity_poly.type
_entity_poly.pdbx_seq_one_letter_code
_entity_poly.pdbx_strand_id
1 'polypeptide(L)'
;MSSLAIRNIRTASTDRDQETLAYLNRLIGEGQHPRIVNVLLDGRGLPQNIALRIAQRAFPDRNYGGQLPKALVKWIRDPLVHAEATLYANTLRLYLTPSSREIPVRGHLDAWDVLRSMRSTPLLTIDEAYCLVAELMLEPEAQLSGEPPNKIIFKTCDLCTATFIRLERGMKRRNAWLQGDCPVCRSMKCVQREVGPPLNLSQNAKRLIRAELKFHELVALEGEELEGKDRIWYTGREFQGRKSYQPTEDRREYDYEHGSICNRLQDALQACSPPYLRFGRNKNVDAALVDRKQKAAFLFEVKTAALPSSQIYSAVGQLFYYRHLYGTSSSRLYVVLPGTCRSSQTESFLAKLDIGVLYEQSEGFVDPSGRGLAEILRG
;
A
#
# COMPACT_ATOMS: atom_id res chain seq x y z
N MET A 1 -1.31 -35.49 4.90
CA MET A 1 -2.74 -35.77 5.14
C MET A 1 -3.48 -34.48 5.50
N SER A 2 -4.43 -34.02 4.68
CA SER A 2 -5.59 -33.21 5.12
C SER A 2 -6.73 -33.10 4.09
N SER A 3 -6.75 -33.91 3.02
CA SER A 3 -7.84 -33.86 2.03
C SER A 3 -9.16 -34.48 2.53
N LEU A 4 -9.12 -35.28 3.60
CA LEU A 4 -10.30 -35.99 4.11
C LEU A 4 -11.21 -35.12 4.99
N ALA A 5 -10.66 -34.19 5.79
CA ALA A 5 -11.48 -33.33 6.65
C ALA A 5 -12.29 -32.30 5.83
N ILE A 6 -11.72 -31.84 4.71
CA ILE A 6 -12.37 -30.88 3.79
C ILE A 6 -13.40 -31.59 2.88
N ARG A 7 -13.22 -32.88 2.58
CA ARG A 7 -14.12 -33.63 1.68
C ARG A 7 -15.52 -33.84 2.25
N ASN A 8 -15.67 -33.95 3.58
CA ASN A 8 -16.95 -34.21 4.22
C ASN A 8 -17.86 -32.97 4.35
N ILE A 9 -17.37 -31.77 4.01
CA ILE A 9 -18.17 -30.54 3.97
C ILE A 9 -18.73 -30.28 2.55
N ARG A 10 -18.22 -30.97 1.52
CA ARG A 10 -18.56 -30.72 0.11
C ARG A 10 -19.91 -31.28 -0.34
N THR A 11 -20.63 -32.01 0.50
CA THR A 11 -21.95 -32.54 0.14
C THR A 11 -23.04 -31.54 0.51
N ALA A 12 -23.49 -30.79 -0.50
CA ALA A 12 -24.52 -29.74 -0.51
C ALA A 12 -24.11 -28.35 0.04
N SER A 13 -23.13 -27.71 -0.59
CA SER A 13 -22.75 -26.32 -0.25
C SER A 13 -23.18 -25.36 -1.35
N THR A 14 -23.84 -24.27 -0.98
CA THR A 14 -24.14 -23.12 -1.84
C THR A 14 -22.84 -22.40 -2.24
N ASP A 15 -22.86 -21.53 -3.26
CA ASP A 15 -21.68 -20.72 -3.65
C ASP A 15 -21.10 -19.93 -2.48
N ARG A 16 -21.97 -19.48 -1.57
CA ARG A 16 -21.62 -18.77 -0.33
C ARG A 16 -20.77 -19.62 0.63
N ASP A 17 -21.04 -20.92 0.67
CA ASP A 17 -20.28 -21.85 1.50
C ASP A 17 -18.89 -22.13 0.90
N GLN A 18 -18.78 -22.14 -0.43
CA GLN A 18 -17.48 -22.29 -1.10
C GLN A 18 -16.58 -21.07 -0.83
N GLU A 19 -17.15 -19.86 -0.90
CA GLU A 19 -16.43 -18.62 -0.59
C GLU A 19 -15.98 -18.58 0.88
N THR A 20 -16.88 -18.94 1.80
CA THR A 20 -16.58 -19.02 3.25
C THR A 20 -15.44 -20.00 3.52
N LEU A 21 -15.44 -21.17 2.87
CA LEU A 21 -14.36 -22.15 2.97
C LEU A 21 -13.05 -21.64 2.36
N ALA A 22 -13.10 -20.88 1.26
CA ALA A 22 -11.91 -20.28 0.66
C ALA A 22 -11.28 -19.25 1.61
N TYR A 23 -12.08 -18.37 2.21
CA TYR A 23 -11.60 -17.41 3.21
C TYR A 23 -11.04 -18.10 4.45
N LEU A 24 -11.73 -19.12 4.95
CA LEU A 24 -11.27 -19.90 6.10
C LEU A 24 -9.90 -20.53 5.83
N ASN A 25 -9.73 -21.21 4.69
CA ASN A 25 -8.47 -21.82 4.32
C ASN A 25 -7.36 -20.79 4.19
N ARG A 26 -7.67 -19.62 3.62
CA ARG A 26 -6.71 -18.52 3.47
C ARG A 26 -6.31 -17.94 4.82
N LEU A 27 -7.27 -17.56 5.68
CA LEU A 27 -6.99 -17.02 7.01
C LEU A 27 -6.16 -17.98 7.85
N ILE A 28 -6.52 -19.27 7.86
CA ILE A 28 -5.72 -20.28 8.56
C ILE A 28 -4.34 -20.38 7.93
N GLY A 29 -4.21 -20.43 6.60
CA GLY A 29 -2.93 -20.49 5.88
C GLY A 29 -2.01 -19.28 6.11
N GLU A 30 -2.57 -18.11 6.45
CA GLU A 30 -1.83 -16.92 6.90
C GLU A 30 -1.46 -16.97 8.39
N GLY A 31 -1.86 -18.03 9.08
CA GLY A 31 -1.61 -18.24 10.50
C GLY A 31 -2.58 -17.53 11.42
N GLN A 32 -3.67 -16.93 10.92
CA GLN A 32 -4.63 -16.17 11.74
C GLN A 32 -5.12 -16.98 12.94
N HIS A 33 -5.21 -16.32 14.08
CA HIS A 33 -5.74 -16.88 15.30
C HIS A 33 -7.21 -17.34 15.13
N PRO A 34 -7.58 -18.57 15.49
CA PRO A 34 -8.92 -19.12 15.28
C PRO A 34 -10.07 -18.29 15.86
N ARG A 35 -9.84 -17.59 16.98
CA ARG A 35 -10.82 -16.64 17.54
C ARG A 35 -11.12 -15.49 16.58
N ILE A 36 -10.10 -14.92 15.93
CA ILE A 36 -10.28 -13.83 14.95
C ILE A 36 -10.97 -14.39 13.70
N VAL A 37 -10.59 -15.58 13.24
CA VAL A 37 -11.26 -16.26 12.12
C VAL A 37 -12.77 -16.37 12.36
N ASN A 38 -13.18 -16.78 13.56
CA ASN A 38 -14.61 -16.91 13.90
C ASN A 38 -15.33 -15.56 13.93
N VAL A 39 -14.66 -14.50 14.40
CA VAL A 39 -15.23 -13.14 14.39
C VAL A 39 -15.37 -12.64 12.95
N LEU A 40 -14.33 -12.76 12.14
CA LEU A 40 -14.32 -12.35 10.74
C LEU A 40 -15.41 -13.06 9.92
N LEU A 41 -15.61 -14.36 10.14
CA LEU A 41 -16.62 -15.14 9.44
C LEU A 41 -18.02 -15.05 10.08
N ASP A 42 -18.23 -14.15 11.05
CA ASP A 42 -19.53 -13.92 11.73
C ASP A 42 -20.17 -15.24 12.23
N GLY A 43 -19.37 -16.09 12.88
CA GLY A 43 -19.82 -17.38 13.38
C GLY A 43 -20.23 -18.42 12.31
N ARG A 44 -20.28 -18.05 11.02
CA ARG A 44 -20.50 -18.96 9.88
C ARG A 44 -19.29 -19.83 9.55
N GLY A 45 -18.18 -19.62 10.26
CA GLY A 45 -16.99 -20.45 10.20
C GLY A 45 -17.17 -21.82 10.84
N LEU A 46 -16.06 -22.57 10.90
CA LEU A 46 -16.03 -23.84 11.62
C LEU A 46 -16.21 -23.63 13.14
N PRO A 47 -16.78 -24.62 13.85
CA PRO A 47 -16.69 -24.67 15.32
C PRO A 47 -15.27 -24.38 15.80
N GLN A 48 -15.13 -23.54 16.84
CA GLN A 48 -13.83 -23.03 17.29
C GLN A 48 -12.81 -24.14 17.59
N ASN A 49 -13.26 -25.26 18.15
CA ASN A 49 -12.44 -26.43 18.43
C ASN A 49 -11.90 -27.11 17.15
N ILE A 50 -12.63 -27.05 16.03
CA ILE A 50 -12.19 -27.56 14.73
C ILE A 50 -11.20 -26.57 14.10
N ALA A 51 -11.53 -25.28 14.06
CA ALA A 51 -10.63 -24.24 13.56
C ALA A 51 -9.27 -24.26 14.29
N LEU A 52 -9.30 -24.43 15.62
CA LEU A 52 -8.12 -24.58 16.46
C LEU A 52 -7.27 -25.80 16.06
N ARG A 53 -7.88 -26.97 15.85
CA ARG A 53 -7.16 -28.17 15.42
C ARG A 53 -6.53 -28.02 14.04
N ILE A 54 -7.22 -27.37 13.10
CA ILE A 54 -6.67 -27.12 11.77
C ILE A 54 -5.49 -26.15 11.86
N ALA A 55 -5.64 -25.06 12.61
CA ALA A 55 -4.56 -24.09 12.82
C ALA A 55 -3.34 -24.71 13.52
N GLN A 56 -3.53 -25.49 14.59
CA GLN A 56 -2.46 -26.20 15.29
C GLN A 56 -1.75 -27.23 14.40
N ARG A 57 -2.46 -27.85 13.45
CA ARG A 57 -1.82 -28.76 12.47
C ARG A 57 -1.00 -28.01 11.42
N ALA A 58 -1.48 -26.84 11.00
CA ALA A 58 -0.79 -26.01 10.01
C ALA A 58 0.44 -25.30 10.62
N PHE A 59 0.35 -24.90 11.90
CA PHE A 59 1.39 -24.19 12.64
C PHE A 59 1.59 -24.85 14.03
N PRO A 60 2.27 -26.00 14.09
CA PRO A 60 2.44 -26.78 15.32
C PRO A 60 3.19 -26.02 16.42
N ASP A 61 4.09 -25.11 16.04
CA ASP A 61 4.88 -24.33 16.97
C ASP A 61 4.13 -23.11 17.54
N ARG A 62 2.94 -22.81 17.01
CA ARG A 62 2.19 -21.63 17.40
C ARG A 62 1.20 -21.97 18.51
N ASN A 63 1.34 -21.29 19.65
CA ASN A 63 0.39 -21.42 20.75
C ASN A 63 -0.86 -20.57 20.49
N TYR A 64 -1.93 -21.23 20.07
CA TYR A 64 -3.27 -20.64 19.93
C TYR A 64 -4.09 -20.67 21.23
N GLY A 65 -3.52 -21.21 22.32
CA GLY A 65 -4.08 -21.12 23.66
C GLY A 65 -3.64 -19.83 24.34
N GLY A 66 -4.57 -18.91 24.58
CA GLY A 66 -4.26 -17.67 25.27
C GLY A 66 -5.24 -16.53 25.00
N GLN A 67 -4.92 -15.36 25.55
CA GLN A 67 -5.55 -14.11 25.14
C GLN A 67 -4.98 -13.69 23.79
N LEU A 68 -5.80 -13.00 22.97
CA LEU A 68 -5.28 -12.32 21.78
C LEU A 68 -4.17 -11.35 22.18
N PRO A 69 -3.22 -11.04 21.27
CA PRO A 69 -2.19 -10.06 21.54
C PRO A 69 -2.79 -8.76 22.12
N LYS A 70 -2.51 -8.48 23.39
CA LYS A 70 -2.91 -7.23 24.05
C LYS A 70 -1.70 -6.30 24.07
N ALA A 71 -1.95 -5.03 23.73
CA ALA A 71 -1.09 -3.84 23.88
C ALA A 71 -0.59 -3.19 22.57
N LEU A 72 -1.54 -2.55 21.88
CA LEU A 72 -1.30 -1.62 20.76
C LEU A 72 -0.40 -0.42 21.08
N VAL A 73 -0.30 -0.04 22.35
CA VAL A 73 0.49 1.12 22.80
C VAL A 73 2.00 0.92 22.55
N LYS A 74 2.51 -0.32 22.57
CA LYS A 74 3.93 -0.58 22.30
C LYS A 74 4.26 -0.44 20.81
N TRP A 75 3.37 -0.87 19.93
CA TRP A 75 3.57 -0.87 18.47
C TRP A 75 3.60 0.53 17.86
N ILE A 76 2.80 1.45 18.40
CA ILE A 76 2.71 2.84 17.89
C ILE A 76 3.98 3.68 18.18
N ARG A 77 4.88 3.19 19.05
CA ARG A 77 6.13 3.90 19.38
C ARG A 77 7.23 3.66 18.35
N ASP A 78 7.25 2.51 17.70
CA ASP A 78 8.23 2.21 16.66
C ASP A 78 7.74 2.81 15.32
N PRO A 79 8.53 3.68 14.66
CA PRO A 79 8.11 4.34 13.43
C PRO A 79 7.82 3.39 12.26
N LEU A 80 8.51 2.25 12.17
CA LEU A 80 8.34 1.28 11.09
C LEU A 80 7.09 0.42 11.34
N VAL A 81 6.92 -0.06 12.57
CA VAL A 81 5.69 -0.78 12.96
C VAL A 81 4.47 0.14 12.80
N HIS A 82 4.61 1.42 13.16
CA HIS A 82 3.57 2.42 12.97
C HIS A 82 3.25 2.68 11.48
N ALA A 83 4.26 2.71 10.61
CA ALA A 83 4.06 2.88 9.18
C ALA A 83 3.31 1.67 8.57
N GLU A 84 3.68 0.45 8.96
CA GLU A 84 2.98 -0.79 8.58
C GLU A 84 1.54 -0.79 9.06
N ALA A 85 1.32 -0.44 10.33
CA ALA A 85 0.01 -0.33 10.93
C ALA A 85 -0.86 0.73 10.22
N THR A 86 -0.26 1.86 9.87
CA THR A 86 -0.91 2.94 9.13
C THR A 86 -1.33 2.48 7.75
N LEU A 87 -0.44 1.82 7.00
CA LEU A 87 -0.74 1.30 5.67
C LEU A 87 -1.90 0.31 5.74
N TYR A 88 -1.80 -0.68 6.62
CA TYR A 88 -2.83 -1.67 6.84
C TYR A 88 -4.19 -1.03 7.13
N ALA A 89 -4.24 -0.09 8.08
CA ALA A 89 -5.47 0.59 8.46
C ALA A 89 -6.05 1.46 7.32
N ASN A 90 -5.20 2.13 6.55
CA ASN A 90 -5.65 2.93 5.39
C ASN A 90 -6.20 2.03 4.27
N THR A 91 -5.58 0.88 4.00
CA THR A 91 -6.10 -0.07 3.02
C THR A 91 -7.43 -0.67 3.48
N LEU A 92 -7.51 -1.10 4.75
CA LEU A 92 -8.74 -1.68 5.27
C LEU A 92 -9.90 -0.69 5.28
N ARG A 93 -9.63 0.60 5.52
CA ARG A 93 -10.63 1.67 5.48
C ARG A 93 -11.37 1.76 4.14
N LEU A 94 -10.78 1.31 3.03
CA LEU A 94 -11.46 1.28 1.73
C LEU A 94 -12.63 0.29 1.68
N TYR A 95 -12.61 -0.71 2.56
CA TYR A 95 -13.65 -1.74 2.65
C TYR A 95 -14.68 -1.44 3.74
N LEU A 96 -14.43 -0.43 4.57
CA LEU A 96 -15.27 -0.09 5.71
C LEU A 96 -16.31 0.95 5.28
N THR A 97 -17.59 0.63 5.43
CA THR A 97 -18.65 1.64 5.34
C THR A 97 -18.77 2.38 6.67
N PRO A 98 -19.19 3.67 6.68
CA PRO A 98 -19.37 4.43 7.93
C PRO A 98 -20.33 3.78 8.94
N SER A 99 -21.23 2.91 8.47
CA SER A 99 -22.21 2.17 9.27
C SER A 99 -21.76 0.75 9.64
N SER A 100 -20.70 0.22 9.02
CA SER A 100 -20.22 -1.13 9.34
C SER A 100 -19.56 -1.16 10.70
N ARG A 101 -20.08 -2.01 11.59
CA ARG A 101 -19.41 -2.37 12.85
C ARG A 101 -18.53 -3.60 12.70
N GLU A 102 -18.46 -4.17 11.50
CA GLU A 102 -17.72 -5.39 11.22
C GLU A 102 -16.60 -5.12 10.21
N ILE A 103 -15.51 -5.86 10.37
CA ILE A 103 -14.39 -5.84 9.43
C ILE A 103 -14.68 -6.90 8.36
N PRO A 104 -14.89 -6.53 7.08
CA PRO A 104 -15.11 -7.51 6.03
C PRO A 104 -13.88 -8.39 5.86
N VAL A 105 -14.08 -9.72 5.80
CA VAL A 105 -12.97 -10.69 5.67
C VAL A 105 -12.11 -10.42 4.46
N ARG A 106 -12.75 -10.07 3.34
CA ARG A 106 -12.05 -9.70 2.11
C ARG A 106 -11.15 -8.48 2.32
N GLY A 107 -11.68 -7.41 2.92
CA GLY A 107 -10.91 -6.20 3.21
C GLY A 107 -9.72 -6.47 4.13
N HIS A 108 -9.90 -7.30 5.16
CA HIS A 108 -8.84 -7.74 6.07
C HIS A 108 -7.71 -8.45 5.32
N LEU A 109 -8.07 -9.42 4.48
CA LEU A 109 -7.11 -10.20 3.68
C LEU A 109 -6.40 -9.35 2.61
N ASP A 110 -7.11 -8.44 1.95
CA ASP A 110 -6.53 -7.58 0.92
C ASP A 110 -5.58 -6.53 1.55
N ALA A 111 -5.93 -5.98 2.71
CA ALA A 111 -5.02 -5.13 3.50
C ALA A 111 -3.76 -5.89 3.95
N TRP A 112 -3.92 -7.16 4.32
CA TRP A 112 -2.81 -8.02 4.70
C TRP A 112 -1.88 -8.35 3.54
N ASP A 113 -2.42 -8.63 2.35
CA ASP A 113 -1.65 -8.85 1.13
C ASP A 113 -0.81 -7.62 0.76
N VAL A 114 -1.41 -6.43 0.84
CA VAL A 114 -0.70 -5.17 0.59
C VAL A 114 0.48 -5.03 1.54
N LEU A 115 0.27 -5.30 2.84
CA LEU A 115 1.33 -5.26 3.84
C LEU A 115 2.47 -6.25 3.50
N ARG A 116 2.12 -7.51 3.21
CA ARG A 116 3.08 -8.57 2.81
C ARG A 116 3.81 -8.26 1.52
N SER A 117 3.19 -7.49 0.63
CA SER A 117 3.83 -7.12 -0.63
C SER A 117 5.00 -6.15 -0.43
N MET A 118 5.03 -5.39 0.67
CA MET A 118 6.11 -4.45 0.97
C MET A 118 7.40 -5.14 1.40
N ARG A 119 7.32 -6.30 2.04
CA ARG A 119 8.48 -7.03 2.55
C ARG A 119 8.18 -8.51 2.79
N SER A 120 9.20 -9.35 2.65
CA SER A 120 9.10 -10.80 2.85
C SER A 120 8.56 -11.20 4.22
N THR A 121 8.85 -10.40 5.26
CA THR A 121 8.42 -10.63 6.63
C THR A 121 7.89 -9.32 7.24
N PRO A 122 6.57 -9.11 7.29
CA PRO A 122 5.96 -7.97 7.98
C PRO A 122 6.40 -7.87 9.44
N LEU A 123 6.50 -6.65 9.98
CA LEU A 123 6.75 -6.41 11.40
C LEU A 123 5.51 -6.68 12.25
N LEU A 124 4.33 -6.49 11.67
CA LEU A 124 3.06 -6.91 12.27
C LEU A 124 2.71 -8.32 11.81
N THR A 125 2.32 -9.19 12.75
CA THR A 125 1.59 -10.40 12.38
C THR A 125 0.15 -10.07 11.97
N ILE A 126 -0.50 -10.98 11.24
CA ILE A 126 -1.89 -10.78 10.80
C ILE A 126 -2.88 -10.60 11.97
N ASP A 127 -2.56 -11.19 13.13
CA ASP A 127 -3.35 -11.02 14.36
C ASP A 127 -3.16 -9.62 14.95
N GLU A 128 -1.94 -9.11 14.95
CA GLU A 128 -1.63 -7.76 15.44
C GLU A 128 -2.25 -6.69 14.53
N ALA A 129 -2.19 -6.89 13.22
CA ALA A 129 -2.85 -6.04 12.23
C ALA A 129 -4.38 -6.03 12.40
N TYR A 130 -5.00 -7.20 12.62
CA TYR A 130 -6.42 -7.28 12.95
C TYR A 130 -6.75 -6.53 14.24
N CYS A 131 -6.04 -6.83 15.34
CA CYS A 131 -6.30 -6.24 16.64
C CYS A 131 -6.18 -4.71 16.62
N LEU A 132 -5.23 -4.17 15.85
CA LEU A 132 -5.09 -2.73 15.61
C LEU A 132 -6.36 -2.11 15.06
N VAL A 133 -6.98 -2.73 14.04
CA VAL A 133 -8.17 -2.16 13.40
C VAL A 133 -9.45 -2.52 14.15
N ALA A 134 -9.48 -3.64 14.85
CA ALA A 134 -10.56 -3.95 15.78
C ALA A 134 -10.70 -2.84 16.84
N GLU A 135 -9.60 -2.32 17.39
CA GLU A 135 -9.63 -1.17 18.31
C GLU A 135 -9.98 0.18 17.63
N LEU A 136 -9.77 0.30 16.30
CA LEU A 136 -10.22 1.46 15.53
C LEU A 136 -11.74 1.47 15.33
N MET A 137 -12.32 0.30 15.06
CA MET A 137 -13.68 0.15 14.51
C MET A 137 -14.71 -0.29 15.55
N LEU A 138 -14.33 -1.19 16.44
CA LEU A 138 -15.22 -1.67 17.49
C LEU A 138 -15.10 -0.67 18.63
N GLU A 139 -16.19 0.03 18.95
CA GLU A 139 -16.29 0.60 20.29
C GLU A 139 -16.07 -0.57 21.25
N PRO A 140 -14.97 -0.59 22.00
CA PRO A 140 -14.75 -1.72 22.86
C PRO A 140 -15.87 -1.73 23.89
N GLU A 141 -16.23 -2.92 24.34
CA GLU A 141 -17.05 -3.19 25.53
C GLU A 141 -16.40 -2.63 26.83
N ALA A 142 -15.53 -1.62 26.72
CA ALA A 142 -14.91 -0.83 27.77
C ALA A 142 -15.94 -0.10 28.65
N GLN A 143 -17.24 -0.14 28.34
CA GLN A 143 -18.29 0.21 29.30
C GLN A 143 -18.23 -0.63 30.59
N LEU A 144 -17.59 -1.80 30.59
CA LEU A 144 -17.43 -2.63 31.80
C LEU A 144 -16.25 -2.23 32.70
N SER A 145 -15.29 -1.43 32.21
CA SER A 145 -14.06 -1.13 32.97
C SER A 145 -13.95 0.32 33.47
N GLY A 146 -14.89 1.20 33.11
CA GLY A 146 -14.89 2.61 33.52
C GLY A 146 -13.79 3.47 32.89
N GLU A 147 -12.78 2.88 32.25
CA GLU A 147 -11.77 3.61 31.49
C GLU A 147 -12.19 3.75 30.02
N PRO A 148 -12.27 4.98 29.50
CA PRO A 148 -12.57 5.21 28.09
C PRO A 148 -11.42 4.65 27.25
N PRO A 149 -11.72 3.87 26.20
CA PRO A 149 -10.70 3.20 25.42
C PRO A 149 -9.73 4.16 24.77
N ASN A 150 -8.49 3.71 24.55
CA ASN A 150 -7.52 4.43 23.76
C ASN A 150 -7.95 4.40 22.28
N LYS A 151 -8.91 5.25 21.93
CA LYS A 151 -9.44 5.35 20.57
C LYS A 151 -8.29 5.67 19.62
N ILE A 152 -8.09 4.82 18.63
CA ILE A 152 -7.20 5.14 17.51
C ILE A 152 -8.00 6.04 16.55
N ILE A 153 -7.37 7.08 16.02
CA ILE A 153 -7.95 8.04 15.07
C ILE A 153 -7.02 8.21 13.89
N PHE A 154 -7.58 8.51 12.72
CA PHE A 154 -6.80 8.92 11.57
C PHE A 154 -6.48 10.41 11.66
N LYS A 155 -5.25 10.78 11.34
CA LYS A 155 -4.75 12.15 11.25
C LYS A 155 -3.98 12.34 9.97
N THR A 156 -4.04 13.54 9.43
CA THR A 156 -3.20 13.95 8.30
C THR A 156 -1.89 14.50 8.86
N CYS A 157 -0.76 14.03 8.34
CA CYS A 157 0.55 14.54 8.71
C CYS A 157 0.71 16.01 8.33
N ASP A 158 1.16 16.90 9.22
CA ASP A 158 1.33 18.32 8.84
C ASP A 158 2.44 18.54 7.79
N LEU A 159 3.34 17.58 7.60
CA LEU A 159 4.51 17.68 6.71
C LEU A 159 4.31 16.96 5.37
N CYS A 160 4.13 15.64 5.43
CA CYS A 160 3.98 14.81 4.24
C CYS A 160 2.52 14.58 3.87
N THR A 161 1.60 15.00 4.76
CA THR A 161 0.14 14.87 4.62
C THR A 161 -0.41 13.49 4.34
N ALA A 162 0.43 12.47 4.49
CA ALA A 162 -0.04 11.11 4.58
C ALA A 162 -1.03 11.00 5.74
N THR A 163 -2.10 10.24 5.51
CA THR A 163 -3.02 9.87 6.58
C THR A 163 -2.36 8.78 7.42
N PHE A 164 -2.33 8.97 8.74
CA PHE A 164 -1.69 8.07 9.69
C PHE A 164 -2.56 7.84 10.93
N ILE A 165 -2.40 6.68 11.56
CA ILE A 165 -3.17 6.34 12.77
C ILE A 165 -2.53 6.96 14.02
N ARG A 166 -3.34 7.33 15.02
CA ARG A 166 -2.86 7.93 16.28
C ARG A 166 -3.77 7.58 17.44
N LEU A 167 -3.23 7.42 18.65
CA LEU A 167 -4.06 7.30 19.87
C LEU A 167 -4.62 8.66 20.31
N GLU A 168 -5.93 8.73 20.53
CA GLU A 168 -6.66 9.95 20.91
C GLU A 168 -6.29 10.44 22.32
N ARG A 169 -6.16 9.53 23.29
CA ARG A 169 -5.92 9.88 24.72
C ARG A 169 -4.55 9.45 25.27
N GLY A 170 -3.87 8.49 24.64
CA GLY A 170 -2.70 7.81 25.19
C GLY A 170 -1.36 8.57 25.23
N MET A 171 -1.29 9.85 24.82
CA MET A 171 -0.02 10.59 24.78
C MET A 171 0.00 11.89 25.58
N LYS A 172 -0.89 12.04 26.56
CA LYS A 172 -0.72 13.06 27.60
C LYS A 172 0.33 12.57 28.60
N ARG A 173 1.59 13.00 28.46
CA ARG A 173 2.33 13.69 29.55
C ARG A 173 3.86 13.79 29.44
N ARG A 174 4.60 13.09 28.57
CA ARG A 174 6.09 13.24 28.60
C ARG A 174 6.87 13.25 27.29
N ASN A 175 6.31 12.89 26.13
CA ASN A 175 7.08 12.90 24.89
C ASN A 175 6.31 13.58 23.75
N ALA A 176 7.06 14.30 22.92
CA ALA A 176 6.68 15.27 21.90
C ALA A 176 5.81 14.76 20.71
N TRP A 177 4.83 13.89 20.97
CA TRP A 177 3.96 13.31 19.93
C TRP A 177 2.74 14.17 19.56
N LEU A 178 2.67 15.38 20.10
CA LEU A 178 1.55 16.31 19.93
C LEU A 178 1.58 17.09 18.61
N GLN A 179 2.75 17.22 17.97
CA GLN A 179 2.87 17.89 16.66
C GLN A 179 2.23 17.00 15.59
N GLY A 180 1.42 17.55 14.69
CA GLY A 180 0.65 16.80 13.69
C GLY A 180 1.48 16.03 12.67
N ASP A 181 2.81 15.99 12.81
CA ASP A 181 3.72 15.14 12.06
C ASP A 181 3.49 13.65 12.32
N CYS A 182 3.53 12.83 11.27
CA CYS A 182 3.55 11.38 11.41
C CYS A 182 4.89 10.90 12.00
N PRO A 183 4.94 9.69 12.60
CA PRO A 183 6.14 9.16 13.24
C PRO A 183 7.36 9.10 12.31
N VAL A 184 7.15 8.75 11.03
CA VAL A 184 8.23 8.68 10.04
C VAL A 184 8.84 10.05 9.77
N CYS A 185 8.03 11.07 9.46
CA CYS A 185 8.53 12.42 9.24
C CYS A 185 9.21 13.00 10.49
N ARG A 186 8.73 12.64 11.69
CA ARG A 186 9.39 13.07 12.92
C ARG A 186 10.74 12.37 13.11
N SER A 187 10.85 11.07 12.87
CA SER A 187 12.13 10.37 12.91
C SER A 187 13.14 10.99 11.94
N MET A 188 12.69 11.37 10.74
CA MET A 188 13.55 12.10 9.81
C MET A 188 13.92 13.51 10.28
N LYS A 189 13.00 14.25 10.94
CA LYS A 189 13.31 15.54 11.57
C LYS A 189 14.31 15.43 12.72
N CYS A 190 14.21 14.38 13.54
CA CYS A 190 15.17 14.10 14.61
C CYS A 190 16.57 13.91 14.03
N VAL A 191 16.68 13.16 12.93
CA VAL A 191 17.93 13.03 12.18
C VAL A 191 18.37 14.37 11.56
N GLN A 192 17.46 15.16 10.97
CA GLN A 192 17.81 16.47 10.39
C GLN A 192 18.29 17.50 11.42
N ARG A 193 17.78 17.48 12.66
CA ARG A 193 18.29 18.35 13.73
C ARG A 193 19.75 18.09 14.08
N GLU A 194 20.25 16.88 13.80
CA GLU A 194 21.68 16.55 13.93
C GLU A 194 22.49 16.97 12.70
N VAL A 195 21.86 17.37 11.57
CA VAL A 195 22.54 17.58 10.27
C VAL A 195 22.26 18.96 9.61
N GLY A 196 21.49 19.89 10.20
CA GLY A 196 21.39 21.29 9.73
C GLY A 196 19.99 21.76 9.28
N PRO A 197 19.84 23.00 8.76
CA PRO A 197 18.57 23.75 8.78
C PRO A 197 17.49 23.28 7.78
N PRO A 198 16.20 23.59 8.04
CA PRO A 198 15.06 22.96 7.36
C PRO A 198 14.73 23.58 5.99
N LEU A 199 14.42 22.71 5.02
CA LEU A 199 13.79 23.08 3.75
C LEU A 199 12.29 23.40 3.95
N ASN A 200 11.88 24.60 3.57
CA ASN A 200 10.48 25.07 3.58
C ASN A 200 9.67 24.35 2.48
N LEU A 201 8.76 23.44 2.86
CA LEU A 201 7.81 22.81 1.93
C LEU A 201 6.70 23.81 1.55
N SER A 202 6.75 24.31 0.30
CA SER A 202 5.87 25.37 -0.21
C SER A 202 4.44 24.89 -0.53
N GLN A 203 3.53 25.83 -0.82
CA GLN A 203 2.12 25.64 -1.20
C GLN A 203 1.86 24.59 -2.31
N ASN A 204 2.89 24.20 -3.06
CA ASN A 204 2.82 23.13 -4.06
C ASN A 204 2.61 21.74 -3.44
N ALA A 205 3.13 21.48 -2.23
CA ALA A 205 2.82 20.26 -1.49
C ALA A 205 1.30 20.16 -1.26
N LYS A 206 0.67 21.22 -0.74
CA LYS A 206 -0.79 21.28 -0.47
C LYS A 206 -1.68 21.00 -1.70
N ARG A 207 -1.17 21.23 -2.92
CA ARG A 207 -1.88 20.92 -4.17
C ARG A 207 -1.77 19.47 -4.59
N LEU A 208 -0.60 18.85 -4.44
CA LEU A 208 -0.35 17.44 -4.76
C LEU A 208 -1.16 16.48 -3.87
N ILE A 209 -1.50 16.93 -2.67
CA ILE A 209 -2.23 16.16 -1.67
C ILE A 209 -3.74 16.13 -1.95
N ARG A 210 -4.28 17.19 -2.58
CA ARG A 210 -5.64 17.14 -3.15
C ARG A 210 -5.76 16.17 -4.31
N ALA A 211 -4.67 15.92 -5.05
CA ALA A 211 -4.65 14.89 -6.10
C ALA A 211 -4.66 13.48 -5.49
N GLU A 212 -4.01 13.28 -4.35
CA GLU A 212 -3.99 12.04 -3.57
C GLU A 212 -5.36 11.74 -2.92
N LEU A 213 -6.09 12.78 -2.48
CA LEU A 213 -7.49 12.65 -2.04
C LEU A 213 -8.44 12.29 -3.20
N LYS A 214 -8.20 12.82 -4.42
CA LYS A 214 -8.93 12.38 -5.63
C LYS A 214 -8.63 10.94 -6.02
N PHE A 215 -7.40 10.47 -5.79
CA PHE A 215 -7.02 9.06 -5.96
C PHE A 215 -7.82 8.16 -4.98
N HIS A 216 -7.98 8.57 -3.72
CA HIS A 216 -8.84 7.85 -2.76
C HIS A 216 -10.34 7.88 -3.12
N GLU A 217 -10.82 8.97 -3.71
CA GLU A 217 -12.22 9.11 -4.16
C GLU A 217 -12.53 8.26 -5.41
N LEU A 218 -11.55 8.11 -6.33
CA LEU A 218 -11.64 7.24 -7.51
C LEU A 218 -11.55 5.75 -7.14
N VAL A 219 -10.67 5.39 -6.19
CA VAL A 219 -10.53 3.99 -5.71
C VAL A 219 -11.76 3.52 -4.92
N ALA A 220 -12.47 4.42 -4.24
CA ALA A 220 -13.68 4.10 -3.48
C ALA A 220 -14.94 3.92 -4.36
N LEU A 221 -14.93 4.39 -5.62
CA LEU A 221 -16.06 4.29 -6.55
C LEU A 221 -15.92 3.14 -7.56
N GLU A 222 -14.75 2.52 -7.71
CA GLU A 222 -14.46 1.48 -8.72
C GLU A 222 -14.31 0.06 -8.12
N GLY A 223 -14.91 -0.20 -6.95
CA GLY A 223 -14.89 -1.50 -6.26
C GLY A 223 -15.83 -2.57 -6.83
N GLU A 224 -16.59 -2.25 -7.89
CA GLU A 224 -17.29 -3.22 -8.72
C GLU A 224 -16.40 -3.58 -9.91
N GLU A 225 -16.45 -4.85 -10.34
CA GLU A 225 -15.58 -5.47 -11.35
C GLU A 225 -15.05 -4.50 -12.41
N LEU A 226 -13.73 -4.28 -12.45
CA LEU A 226 -13.04 -3.67 -13.58
C LEU A 226 -13.13 -4.61 -14.79
N GLU A 227 -14.32 -4.71 -15.38
CA GLU A 227 -14.58 -5.44 -16.62
C GLU A 227 -13.89 -4.74 -17.79
N GLY A 228 -13.01 -5.50 -18.45
CA GLY A 228 -12.70 -5.39 -19.87
C GLY A 228 -11.86 -4.22 -20.36
N LYS A 229 -12.08 -2.98 -19.92
CA LYS A 229 -11.50 -1.78 -20.58
C LYS A 229 -10.25 -1.21 -19.90
N ASP A 230 -10.19 -1.21 -18.58
CA ASP A 230 -9.07 -0.60 -17.83
C ASP A 230 -7.81 -1.46 -17.70
N ARG A 231 -7.89 -2.71 -18.21
CA ARG A 231 -6.76 -3.63 -18.33
C ARG A 231 -6.14 -3.63 -19.74
N ILE A 232 -6.70 -2.86 -20.67
CA ILE A 232 -6.18 -2.80 -22.03
C ILE A 232 -4.93 -1.95 -22.05
N TRP A 233 -3.80 -2.58 -22.38
CA TRP A 233 -2.54 -1.89 -22.63
C TRP A 233 -2.59 -1.20 -23.99
N TYR A 234 -2.36 0.10 -24.01
CA TYR A 234 -2.20 0.89 -25.24
C TYR A 234 -0.78 1.46 -25.36
N THR A 235 -0.45 1.92 -26.57
CA THR A 235 0.89 2.42 -26.96
C THR A 235 0.86 3.89 -27.40
N GLY A 236 -0.24 4.60 -27.17
CA GLY A 236 -0.39 6.01 -27.51
C GLY A 236 0.53 6.90 -26.67
N ARG A 237 1.02 8.00 -27.25
CA ARG A 237 1.85 8.97 -26.52
C ARG A 237 1.05 9.66 -25.41
N GLU A 238 1.72 10.00 -24.32
CA GLU A 238 1.18 10.85 -23.25
C GLU A 238 1.00 12.27 -23.77
N PHE A 239 -0.09 12.91 -23.33
CA PHE A 239 -0.36 14.30 -23.70
C PHE A 239 0.71 15.22 -23.11
N GLN A 240 1.29 16.07 -23.96
CA GLN A 240 2.21 17.13 -23.59
C GLN A 240 1.60 18.47 -24.02
N GLY A 241 1.54 19.45 -23.13
CA GLY A 241 1.03 20.78 -23.43
C GLY A 241 0.45 21.50 -22.22
N ARG A 242 -0.17 22.65 -22.46
CA ARG A 242 -0.84 23.40 -21.38
C ARG A 242 -2.10 22.68 -20.93
N LYS A 243 -2.20 22.40 -19.63
CA LYS A 243 -3.46 21.99 -19.01
C LYS A 243 -4.07 23.21 -18.32
N SER A 244 -5.35 23.44 -18.59
CA SER A 244 -6.13 24.41 -17.82
C SER A 244 -6.94 23.70 -16.76
N TYR A 245 -6.84 24.19 -15.51
CA TYR A 245 -7.59 23.67 -14.37
C TYR A 245 -8.41 24.81 -13.75
N GLN A 246 -9.71 24.58 -13.60
CA GLN A 246 -10.65 25.48 -12.92
C GLN A 246 -11.22 24.79 -11.67
N PRO A 247 -10.63 25.01 -10.49
CA PRO A 247 -11.24 24.61 -9.23
C PRO A 247 -12.21 25.67 -8.68
N THR A 248 -12.16 26.91 -9.21
CA THR A 248 -12.99 28.09 -8.89
C THR A 248 -13.03 29.02 -10.13
N GLU A 249 -13.73 30.16 -10.08
CA GLU A 249 -13.94 31.10 -11.22
C GLU A 249 -12.65 31.52 -11.96
N ASP A 250 -11.47 31.45 -11.33
CA ASP A 250 -10.18 31.70 -11.97
C ASP A 250 -9.59 30.46 -12.68
N ARG A 251 -9.50 30.54 -14.02
CA ARG A 251 -8.79 29.56 -14.86
C ARG A 251 -7.28 29.69 -14.66
N ARG A 252 -6.62 28.64 -14.20
CA ARG A 252 -5.15 28.57 -14.13
C ARG A 252 -4.61 27.66 -15.24
N GLU A 253 -3.69 28.20 -16.03
CA GLU A 253 -2.88 27.44 -16.98
C GLU A 253 -1.57 27.02 -16.31
N TYR A 254 -1.12 25.80 -16.57
CA TYR A 254 0.22 25.35 -16.18
C TYR A 254 0.77 24.40 -17.25
N ASP A 255 2.09 24.39 -17.38
CA ASP A 255 2.80 23.50 -18.30
C ASP A 255 2.84 22.09 -17.70
N TYR A 256 2.25 21.13 -18.42
CA TYR A 256 2.20 19.74 -18.00
C TYR A 256 3.38 18.97 -18.61
N GLU A 257 4.50 18.95 -17.89
CA GLU A 257 5.76 18.34 -18.35
C GLU A 257 5.80 16.81 -18.19
N HIS A 258 4.86 16.20 -17.48
CA HIS A 258 4.78 14.74 -17.27
C HIS A 258 4.77 13.97 -18.58
N GLY A 259 4.07 14.47 -19.60
CA GLY A 259 4.07 13.85 -20.93
C GLY A 259 5.44 13.78 -21.60
N SER A 260 6.33 14.73 -21.35
CA SER A 260 7.66 14.73 -21.99
C SER A 260 8.53 13.56 -21.52
N ILE A 261 8.60 13.33 -20.20
CA ILE A 261 9.39 12.25 -19.60
C ILE A 261 8.76 10.90 -19.94
N CYS A 262 7.43 10.78 -19.83
CA CYS A 262 6.72 9.55 -20.19
C CYS A 262 6.95 9.16 -21.65
N ASN A 263 6.91 10.12 -22.57
CA ASN A 263 7.13 9.87 -23.99
C ASN A 263 8.59 9.49 -24.29
N ARG A 264 9.57 10.16 -23.67
CA ARG A 264 10.98 9.76 -23.80
C ARG A 264 11.24 8.37 -23.23
N LEU A 265 10.63 8.05 -22.09
CA LEU A 265 10.71 6.73 -21.49
C LEU A 265 10.08 5.67 -22.40
N GLN A 266 8.92 5.96 -23.00
CA GLN A 266 8.30 5.10 -23.99
C GLN A 266 9.25 4.84 -25.17
N ASP A 267 9.79 5.89 -25.78
CA ASP A 267 10.68 5.78 -26.94
C ASP A 267 11.93 4.94 -26.57
N ALA A 268 12.50 5.16 -25.37
CA ALA A 268 13.64 4.39 -24.87
C ALA A 268 13.29 2.91 -24.60
N LEU A 269 12.18 2.63 -23.93
CA LEU A 269 11.71 1.27 -23.65
C LEU A 269 11.41 0.51 -24.94
N GLN A 270 10.78 1.14 -25.92
CA GLN A 270 10.51 0.52 -27.22
C GLN A 270 11.80 0.19 -27.96
N ALA A 271 12.82 1.06 -27.88
CA ALA A 271 14.10 0.85 -28.55
C ALA A 271 14.97 -0.26 -27.92
N CYS A 272 14.90 -0.47 -26.60
CA CYS A 272 15.79 -1.40 -25.90
C CYS A 272 15.11 -2.62 -25.27
N SER A 273 13.79 -2.73 -25.34
CA SER A 273 13.06 -3.86 -24.76
C SER A 273 13.41 -5.19 -25.47
N PRO A 274 13.48 -6.31 -24.71
CA PRO A 274 13.58 -7.63 -25.30
C PRO A 274 12.39 -7.94 -26.21
N PRO A 275 12.57 -8.71 -27.30
CA PRO A 275 11.53 -8.94 -28.31
C PRO A 275 10.29 -9.71 -27.81
N TYR A 276 10.36 -10.30 -26.62
CA TYR A 276 9.24 -11.00 -25.98
C TYR A 276 8.42 -10.09 -25.04
N LEU A 277 8.87 -8.86 -24.81
CA LEU A 277 8.15 -7.84 -24.05
C LEU A 277 7.70 -6.73 -25.00
N ARG A 278 6.53 -6.16 -24.72
CA ARG A 278 6.01 -5.00 -25.44
C ARG A 278 5.80 -3.85 -24.49
N PHE A 279 6.07 -2.64 -24.95
CA PHE A 279 5.64 -1.44 -24.22
C PHE A 279 4.11 -1.43 -24.07
N GLY A 280 3.65 -1.03 -22.90
CA GLY A 280 2.25 -0.80 -22.61
C GLY A 280 2.07 0.26 -21.54
N ARG A 281 0.96 0.98 -21.64
CA ARG A 281 0.47 1.89 -20.60
C ARG A 281 -1.04 1.80 -20.51
N ASN A 282 -1.61 2.26 -19.40
CA ASN A 282 -3.06 2.34 -19.24
C ASN A 282 -3.46 3.62 -18.48
N LYS A 283 -4.73 3.74 -18.07
CA LYS A 283 -5.23 4.93 -17.34
C LYS A 283 -4.51 5.15 -16.00
N ASN A 284 -3.96 4.08 -15.41
CA ASN A 284 -3.36 4.06 -14.08
C ASN A 284 -1.83 3.94 -14.12
N VAL A 285 -1.28 3.24 -15.12
CA VAL A 285 0.14 2.91 -15.21
C VAL A 285 0.79 3.79 -16.28
N ASP A 286 1.74 4.62 -15.84
CA ASP A 286 2.49 5.54 -16.71
C ASP A 286 3.24 4.78 -17.82
N ALA A 287 3.99 3.74 -17.45
CA ALA A 287 4.68 2.88 -18.40
C ALA A 287 4.92 1.46 -17.84
N ALA A 288 4.89 0.47 -18.73
CA ALA A 288 5.17 -0.92 -18.42
C ALA A 288 5.81 -1.65 -19.60
N LEU A 289 6.54 -2.72 -19.30
CA LEU A 289 6.89 -3.76 -20.28
C LEU A 289 6.07 -5.01 -19.97
N VAL A 290 5.26 -5.43 -20.93
CA VAL A 290 4.22 -6.43 -20.77
C VAL A 290 4.57 -7.68 -21.56
N ASP A 291 4.35 -8.85 -20.97
CA ASP A 291 4.55 -10.13 -21.63
C ASP A 291 3.38 -10.52 -22.57
N ARG A 292 3.50 -11.69 -23.21
CA ARG A 292 2.44 -12.25 -24.07
C ARG A 292 1.14 -12.57 -23.31
N LYS A 293 1.22 -12.77 -21.99
CA LYS A 293 0.06 -13.06 -21.11
C LYS A 293 -0.58 -11.77 -20.56
N GLN A 294 -0.21 -10.60 -21.08
CA GLN A 294 -0.73 -9.30 -20.65
C GLN A 294 -0.34 -8.93 -19.21
N LYS A 295 0.73 -9.53 -18.67
CA LYS A 295 1.27 -9.22 -17.35
C LYS A 295 2.51 -8.34 -17.47
N ALA A 296 2.56 -7.29 -16.65
CA ALA A 296 3.70 -6.38 -16.61
C ALA A 296 4.91 -7.06 -15.96
N ALA A 297 5.98 -7.28 -16.72
CA ALA A 297 7.27 -7.72 -16.19
C ALA A 297 8.05 -6.56 -15.54
N PHE A 298 7.88 -5.35 -16.07
CA PHE A 298 8.44 -4.12 -15.53
C PHE A 298 7.34 -3.07 -15.41
N LEU A 299 7.30 -2.36 -14.29
CA LEU A 299 6.38 -1.26 -14.01
C LEU A 299 7.19 0.00 -13.68
N PHE A 300 6.84 1.11 -14.34
CA PHE A 300 7.50 2.38 -14.20
C PHE A 300 6.49 3.44 -13.78
N GLU A 301 6.78 4.15 -12.70
CA GLU A 301 6.01 5.31 -12.23
C GLU A 301 6.86 6.58 -12.42
N VAL A 302 6.34 7.56 -13.15
CA VAL A 302 7.07 8.77 -13.52
C VAL A 302 6.66 9.92 -12.61
N LYS A 303 7.62 10.53 -11.90
CA LYS A 303 7.39 11.72 -11.08
C LYS A 303 8.21 12.89 -11.58
N THR A 304 7.57 14.03 -11.84
CA THR A 304 8.21 15.20 -12.48
C THR A 304 8.53 16.35 -11.54
N ALA A 305 8.05 16.33 -10.30
CA ALA A 305 8.28 17.41 -9.34
C ALA A 305 9.63 17.27 -8.60
N ALA A 306 10.26 18.41 -8.27
CA ALA A 306 11.45 18.50 -7.42
C ALA A 306 11.19 17.84 -6.05
N LEU A 307 11.65 16.60 -5.91
CA LEU A 307 11.50 15.66 -4.78
C LEU A 307 10.78 16.17 -3.52
N PRO A 308 9.43 16.24 -3.49
CA PRO A 308 8.72 16.17 -2.23
C PRO A 308 8.71 14.71 -1.79
N SER A 309 9.00 14.44 -0.52
CA SER A 309 8.90 13.09 0.06
C SER A 309 7.57 12.40 -0.25
N SER A 310 6.46 13.14 -0.35
CA SER A 310 5.13 12.62 -0.71
C SER A 310 5.03 12.03 -2.13
N GLN A 311 5.79 12.53 -3.11
CA GLN A 311 5.79 11.95 -4.46
C GLN A 311 6.45 10.57 -4.50
N ILE A 312 7.46 10.37 -3.66
CA ILE A 312 8.10 9.06 -3.50
C ILE A 312 7.15 8.09 -2.79
N TYR A 313 6.47 8.51 -1.72
CA TYR A 313 5.50 7.65 -1.03
C TYR A 313 4.33 7.24 -1.92
N SER A 314 3.74 8.18 -2.67
CA SER A 314 2.69 7.86 -3.62
C SER A 314 3.19 6.90 -4.71
N ALA A 315 4.38 7.14 -5.26
CA ALA A 315 4.97 6.23 -6.26
C ALA A 315 5.13 4.80 -5.72
N VAL A 316 5.59 4.65 -4.48
CA VAL A 316 5.74 3.34 -3.82
C VAL A 316 4.38 2.63 -3.71
N GLY A 317 3.35 3.33 -3.19
CA GLY A 317 2.01 2.77 -3.06
C GLY A 317 1.41 2.36 -4.40
N GLN A 318 1.54 3.22 -5.40
CA GLN A 318 1.10 2.98 -6.78
C GLN A 318 1.79 1.76 -7.38
N LEU A 319 3.13 1.67 -7.32
CA LEU A 319 3.87 0.56 -7.90
C LEU A 319 3.51 -0.79 -7.28
N PHE A 320 3.37 -0.87 -5.95
CA PHE A 320 2.95 -2.11 -5.30
C PHE A 320 1.52 -2.50 -5.65
N TYR A 321 0.60 -1.53 -5.71
CA TYR A 321 -0.78 -1.77 -6.14
C TYR A 321 -0.85 -2.22 -7.61
N TYR A 322 -0.10 -1.58 -8.50
CA TYR A 322 -0.03 -1.93 -9.92
C TYR A 322 0.62 -3.30 -10.12
N ARG A 323 1.62 -3.67 -9.31
CA ARG A 323 2.18 -5.02 -9.32
C ARG A 323 1.13 -6.07 -9.01
N HIS A 324 0.30 -5.82 -8.00
CA HIS A 324 -0.79 -6.71 -7.62
C HIS A 324 -1.83 -6.87 -8.75
N LEU A 325 -2.27 -5.76 -9.34
CA LEU A 325 -3.31 -5.79 -10.39
C LEU A 325 -2.81 -6.30 -11.75
N TYR A 326 -1.67 -5.79 -12.19
CA TYR A 326 -1.21 -5.88 -13.58
C TYR A 326 0.04 -6.75 -13.74
N GLY A 327 0.79 -6.97 -12.66
CA GLY A 327 2.05 -7.72 -12.67
C GLY A 327 1.93 -9.13 -12.09
N THR A 328 3.06 -9.57 -11.57
CA THR A 328 3.33 -10.84 -10.87
C THR A 328 4.25 -10.55 -9.68
N SER A 329 4.52 -11.54 -8.84
CA SER A 329 5.48 -11.40 -7.74
C SER A 329 6.91 -11.11 -8.20
N SER A 330 7.27 -11.48 -9.43
CA SER A 330 8.59 -11.22 -10.03
C SER A 330 8.66 -9.92 -10.85
N SER A 331 7.58 -9.13 -10.90
CA SER A 331 7.59 -7.87 -11.65
C SER A 331 8.50 -6.86 -10.97
N ARG A 332 9.41 -6.27 -11.74
CA ARG A 332 10.36 -5.26 -11.25
C ARG A 332 9.75 -3.88 -11.29
N LEU A 333 10.00 -3.11 -10.24
CA LEU A 333 9.36 -1.82 -10.00
C LEU A 333 10.40 -0.71 -10.12
N TYR A 334 10.05 0.36 -10.82
CA TYR A 334 10.94 1.50 -11.02
C TYR A 334 10.22 2.82 -10.79
N VAL A 335 10.86 3.71 -10.05
CA VAL A 335 10.50 5.13 -10.02
C VAL A 335 11.39 5.88 -11.01
N VAL A 336 10.78 6.64 -11.91
CA VAL A 336 11.47 7.44 -12.93
C VAL A 336 11.41 8.91 -12.55
N LEU A 337 12.58 9.56 -12.50
CA LEU A 337 12.76 10.92 -12.00
C LEU A 337 13.59 11.75 -12.98
N PRO A 338 13.41 13.09 -13.02
CA PRO A 338 14.36 13.99 -13.65
C PRO A 338 15.77 13.80 -13.07
N GLY A 339 16.82 13.92 -13.90
CA GLY A 339 18.21 13.85 -13.40
C GLY A 339 18.57 14.91 -12.36
N THR A 340 17.88 16.06 -12.39
CA THR A 340 17.99 17.13 -11.37
C THR A 340 17.46 16.73 -10.00
N CYS A 341 16.68 15.65 -9.93
CA CYS A 341 16.06 15.10 -8.71
C CYS A 341 16.87 13.95 -8.11
N ARG A 342 18.18 13.89 -8.36
CA ARG A 342 19.03 12.82 -7.82
C ARG A 342 19.22 12.95 -6.32
N SER A 343 19.06 11.85 -5.57
CA SER A 343 19.13 11.85 -4.11
C SER A 343 19.51 10.48 -3.57
N SER A 344 20.69 10.38 -2.93
CA SER A 344 21.17 9.14 -2.32
C SER A 344 20.26 8.60 -1.22
N GLN A 345 19.54 9.48 -0.51
CA GLN A 345 18.56 9.07 0.49
C GLN A 345 17.35 8.38 -0.15
N THR A 346 16.84 8.95 -1.25
CA THR A 346 15.73 8.37 -2.02
C THR A 346 16.14 7.04 -2.65
N GLU A 347 17.34 7.00 -3.25
CA GLU A 347 17.94 5.79 -3.82
C GLU A 347 18.04 4.67 -2.77
N SER A 348 18.59 4.98 -1.58
CA SER A 348 18.72 4.00 -0.48
C SER A 348 17.37 3.52 0.05
N PHE A 349 16.39 4.41 0.16
CA PHE A 349 15.04 4.06 0.62
C PHE A 349 14.34 3.12 -0.37
N LEU A 350 14.34 3.45 -1.67
CA LEU A 350 13.69 2.65 -2.70
C LEU A 350 14.39 1.29 -2.90
N ALA A 351 15.73 1.26 -2.83
CA ALA A 351 16.48 0.00 -2.89
C ALA A 351 16.10 -0.98 -1.76
N LYS A 352 15.81 -0.49 -0.54
CA LYS A 352 15.34 -1.33 0.57
C LYS A 352 13.96 -1.95 0.33
N LEU A 353 13.18 -1.38 -0.59
CA LEU A 353 11.85 -1.84 -0.97
C LEU A 353 11.87 -2.67 -2.27
N ASP A 354 13.06 -3.02 -2.78
CA ASP A 354 13.24 -3.67 -4.09
C ASP A 354 12.62 -2.86 -5.25
N ILE A 355 12.72 -1.53 -5.15
CA ILE A 355 12.29 -0.59 -6.19
C ILE A 355 13.53 0.09 -6.77
N GLY A 356 13.73 -0.08 -8.07
CA GLY A 356 14.79 0.61 -8.81
C GLY A 356 14.46 2.09 -9.01
N VAL A 357 15.51 2.88 -9.27
CA VAL A 357 15.37 4.30 -9.61
C VAL A 357 16.00 4.52 -10.98
N LEU A 358 15.30 5.24 -11.85
CA LEU A 358 15.83 5.70 -13.13
C LEU A 358 15.83 7.22 -13.15
N TYR A 359 16.96 7.79 -13.56
CA TYR A 359 17.13 9.20 -13.77
C TYR A 359 17.18 9.51 -15.25
N GLU A 360 16.37 10.47 -15.65
CA GLU A 360 16.39 11.02 -16.99
C GLU A 360 17.65 11.88 -17.21
N GLN A 361 18.34 11.61 -18.31
CA GLN A 361 19.51 12.33 -18.80
C GLN A 361 19.34 12.66 -20.29
N SER A 362 20.26 13.46 -20.84
CA SER A 362 20.24 13.87 -22.25
C SER A 362 20.27 12.69 -23.21
N GLU A 363 20.95 11.60 -22.85
CA GLU A 363 21.14 10.41 -23.70
C GLU A 363 20.19 9.25 -23.37
N GLY A 364 19.26 9.42 -22.41
CA GLY A 364 18.29 8.40 -22.04
C GLY A 364 18.07 8.28 -20.54
N PHE A 365 17.94 7.06 -20.04
CA PHE A 365 17.66 6.78 -18.63
C PHE A 365 18.76 5.91 -18.03
N VAL A 366 19.21 6.29 -16.84
CA VAL A 366 20.27 5.59 -16.10
C VAL A 366 19.87 5.31 -14.66
N ASP A 367 20.38 4.24 -14.07
CA ASP A 367 20.25 4.00 -12.63
C ASP A 367 21.29 4.79 -11.80
N PRO A 368 21.26 4.72 -10.46
CA PRO A 368 22.24 5.38 -9.60
C PRO A 368 23.70 4.93 -9.84
N SER A 369 23.92 3.74 -10.39
CA SER A 369 25.27 3.26 -10.73
C SER A 369 25.74 3.74 -12.11
N GLY A 370 24.89 4.45 -12.86
CA GLY A 370 25.18 4.90 -14.22
C GLY A 370 24.91 3.86 -15.29
N ARG A 371 24.30 2.72 -14.95
CA ARG A 371 23.91 1.71 -15.95
C ARG A 371 22.73 2.23 -16.77
N GLY A 372 22.80 2.06 -18.09
CA GLY A 372 21.74 2.48 -19.00
C GLY A 372 20.53 1.54 -18.95
N LEU A 373 19.36 2.05 -19.36
CA LEU A 373 18.11 1.29 -19.38
C LEU A 373 18.22 -0.08 -20.07
N ALA A 374 18.92 -0.18 -21.20
CA ALA A 374 19.10 -1.43 -21.93
C ALA A 374 19.85 -2.50 -21.10
N GLU A 375 20.80 -2.10 -20.26
CA GLU A 375 21.54 -3.01 -19.37
C GLU A 375 20.66 -3.46 -18.20
N ILE A 376 19.88 -2.54 -17.64
CA ILE A 376 18.96 -2.79 -16.53
C ILE A 376 17.87 -3.80 -16.90
N LEU A 377 17.40 -3.78 -18.16
CA LEU A 377 16.40 -4.72 -18.65
C LEU A 377 16.96 -6.13 -18.94
N ARG A 378 18.30 -6.30 -19.00
CA ARG A 378 18.95 -7.59 -19.31
C ARG A 378 19.44 -8.34 -18.07
N GLY A 379 19.91 -7.62 -17.06
CA GLY A 379 20.14 -8.19 -15.72
C GLY A 379 18.82 -8.63 -15.12
#